data_AF-A0A1T2LBZ0-F1
#
_entry.id   AF-A0A1T2LBZ0-F1
#
_cell.length_a   1.000
_cell.length_b   1.000
_cell.length_c   1.000
_cell.angle_alpha   90.00
_cell.angle_beta   90.00
_cell.angle_gamma   90.00
#
_symmetry.space_group_name_H-M   'P 1'
#
loop_
_entity.id
_entity.type
_entity.pdbx_description
1 polymer ?
#
loop_
_entity_poly.entity_id
_entity_poly.type
_entity_poly.pdbx_seq_one_letter_code
_entity_poly.pdbx_strand_id
1 'polypeptide(L)'
;MCKKGIFMINSITILIAAMAISVVVPVVGILSHSVTGEAELIFAFHLFPYAYSIIPIVLIDTLYLNRTLGATLISALKNASISNLVSAIIIVPMPFFIVYLMHGNIAVSEYLLGWLAFSPSEDKTLLMILKTSFASQIPFFFIAWRLEVFVTKKRHATLEPTKINGCVRNANLLTFSLQALVWPFLFGTMFIGV
;
A
#
# COMPACT_ATOMS: atom_id res chain seq x y z
N MET A 1 -28.73 1.21 -18.73
CA MET A 1 -28.69 0.48 -17.43
C MET A 1 -27.29 0.41 -16.78
N CYS A 2 -26.27 1.15 -17.24
CA CYS A 2 -24.88 1.03 -16.72
C CYS A 2 -24.53 1.98 -15.54
N LYS A 3 -25.36 2.99 -15.23
CA LYS A 3 -25.05 4.02 -14.21
C LYS A 3 -25.08 3.53 -12.75
N LYS A 4 -25.92 2.54 -12.41
CA LYS A 4 -26.01 2.01 -11.03
C LYS A 4 -24.76 1.22 -10.60
N GLY A 5 -24.11 0.52 -11.54
CA GLY A 5 -22.90 -0.26 -11.25
C GLY A 5 -21.70 0.62 -10.90
N ILE A 6 -21.48 1.69 -11.67
CA ILE A 6 -20.37 2.63 -11.44
C ILE A 6 -20.54 3.39 -10.12
N PHE A 7 -21.76 3.79 -9.78
CA PHE A 7 -22.04 4.49 -8.53
C PHE A 7 -21.80 3.61 -7.29
N MET A 8 -22.20 2.34 -7.36
CA MET A 8 -22.04 1.38 -6.26
C MET A 8 -20.56 0.97 -6.06
N ILE A 9 -19.77 0.93 -7.15
CA ILE A 9 -18.32 0.73 -7.10
C ILE A 9 -17.67 1.91 -6.35
N ASN A 10 -18.02 3.15 -6.71
CA ASN A 10 -17.49 4.33 -6.04
C ASN A 10 -17.83 4.35 -4.55
N SER A 11 -19.06 4.04 -4.13
CA SER A 11 -19.42 4.07 -2.71
C SER A 11 -18.69 3.02 -1.87
N ILE A 12 -18.45 1.82 -2.39
CA ILE A 12 -17.73 0.75 -1.67
C ILE A 12 -16.24 1.07 -1.59
N THR A 13 -15.63 1.54 -2.68
CA THR A 13 -14.21 1.92 -2.69
C THR A 13 -13.95 3.12 -1.79
N ILE A 14 -14.84 4.13 -1.80
CA ILE A 14 -14.75 5.29 -0.92
C ILE A 14 -14.91 4.90 0.54
N LEU A 15 -15.86 4.00 0.86
CA LEU A 15 -16.04 3.52 2.23
C LEU A 15 -14.80 2.76 2.73
N ILE A 16 -14.19 1.95 1.88
CA ILE A 16 -13.01 1.16 2.24
C ILE A 16 -11.76 2.04 2.35
N ALA A 17 -11.61 3.04 1.48
CA ALA A 17 -10.59 4.07 1.63
C ALA A 17 -10.79 4.85 2.94
N ALA A 18 -12.02 5.27 3.25
CA ALA A 18 -12.34 5.95 4.50
C ALA A 18 -12.08 5.08 5.74
N MET A 19 -12.40 3.78 5.69
CA MET A 19 -12.12 2.84 6.77
C MET A 19 -10.62 2.56 6.96
N ALA A 20 -9.87 2.41 5.86
CA ALA A 20 -8.42 2.28 5.89
C ALA A 20 -7.80 3.52 6.54
N ILE A 21 -8.22 4.71 6.11
CA ILE A 21 -7.79 5.98 6.67
C ILE A 21 -8.16 6.05 8.16
N SER A 22 -9.41 5.79 8.55
CA SER A 22 -9.85 5.95 9.95
C SER A 22 -9.19 5.00 10.95
N VAL A 23 -8.67 3.85 10.50
CA VAL A 23 -8.01 2.86 11.37
C VAL A 23 -6.49 3.00 11.32
N VAL A 24 -5.93 3.21 10.13
CA VAL A 24 -4.47 3.31 9.97
C VAL A 24 -3.96 4.64 10.50
N VAL A 25 -4.74 5.72 10.35
CA VAL A 25 -4.37 7.06 10.86
C VAL A 25 -4.08 7.07 12.36
N PRO A 26 -4.99 6.64 13.26
CA PRO A 26 -4.72 6.72 14.68
C PRO A 26 -3.58 5.82 15.12
N VAL A 27 -3.46 4.62 14.54
CA VAL A 27 -2.40 3.66 14.89
C VAL A 27 -1.03 4.21 14.51
N VAL A 28 -0.88 4.75 13.30
CA VAL A 28 0.36 5.38 12.86
C VAL A 28 0.65 6.63 13.69
N GLY A 29 -0.36 7.46 14.00
CA GLY A 29 -0.19 8.64 14.86
C GLY A 29 0.33 8.31 16.26
N ILE A 30 -0.21 7.26 16.89
CA ILE A 30 0.23 6.80 18.21
C ILE A 30 1.66 6.25 18.16
N LEU A 31 1.96 5.37 17.20
CA LEU A 31 3.29 4.77 17.07
C LEU A 31 4.35 5.79 16.66
N SER A 32 4.02 6.75 15.81
CA SER A 32 4.96 7.81 15.40
C SER A 32 5.27 8.77 16.53
N HIS A 33 4.26 9.20 17.29
CA HIS A 33 4.44 10.09 18.43
C HIS A 33 5.30 9.43 19.52
N SER A 34 5.09 8.13 19.79
CA SER A 34 5.89 7.42 20.78
C SER A 34 7.35 7.17 20.37
N VAL A 35 7.63 7.26 19.06
CA VAL A 35 8.93 6.93 18.47
C VAL A 35 9.77 8.17 18.14
N THR A 36 9.15 9.20 17.57
CA THR A 36 9.85 10.39 17.05
C THR A 36 9.46 11.69 17.73
N GLY A 37 8.37 11.69 18.52
CA GLY A 37 7.73 12.93 18.98
C GLY A 37 6.97 13.70 17.89
N GLU A 38 7.16 13.38 16.60
CA GLU A 38 6.64 14.13 15.45
C GLU A 38 5.63 13.31 14.62
N ALA A 39 4.39 13.20 15.12
CA ALA A 39 3.33 12.52 14.38
C ALA A 39 2.93 13.22 13.07
N GLU A 40 3.14 14.53 12.98
CA GLU A 40 2.71 15.37 11.85
C GLU A 40 3.53 15.12 10.56
N LEU A 41 4.86 14.98 10.68
CA LEU A 41 5.75 14.74 9.55
C LEU A 41 5.45 13.39 8.88
N ILE A 42 5.20 12.36 9.70
CA ILE A 42 4.90 11.01 9.24
C ILE A 42 3.54 10.91 8.53
N PHE A 43 2.55 11.69 9.00
CA PHE A 43 1.24 11.80 8.37
C PHE A 43 1.35 12.30 6.92
N ALA A 44 2.22 13.28 6.70
CA ALA A 44 2.46 13.87 5.39
C ALA A 44 3.24 12.93 4.45
N PHE A 45 4.27 12.23 4.95
CA PHE A 45 5.19 11.47 4.10
C PHE A 45 4.67 10.10 3.62
N HIS A 46 3.89 9.38 4.43
CA HIS A 46 3.54 7.98 4.11
C HIS A 46 2.04 7.75 4.00
N LEU A 47 1.29 8.35 4.91
CA LEU A 47 -0.13 8.03 5.06
C LEU A 47 -0.99 8.73 4.02
N PHE A 48 -0.69 9.99 3.73
CA PHE A 48 -1.38 10.77 2.70
C PHE A 48 -1.17 10.15 1.30
N PRO A 49 0.07 9.87 0.83
CA PRO A 49 0.29 9.19 -0.45
C PRO A 49 -0.42 7.84 -0.57
N TYR A 50 -0.36 7.03 0.50
CA TYR A 50 -1.02 5.73 0.55
C TYR A 50 -2.54 5.85 0.41
N ALA A 51 -3.15 6.78 1.16
CA ALA A 51 -4.59 7.04 1.12
C ALA A 51 -5.09 7.42 -0.28
N TYR A 52 -4.36 8.25 -1.03
CA TYR A 52 -4.74 8.59 -2.41
C TYR A 52 -4.50 7.44 -3.39
N SER A 53 -3.48 6.61 -3.16
CA SER A 53 -3.15 5.49 -4.04
C SER A 53 -4.13 4.32 -3.94
N ILE A 54 -4.90 4.21 -2.84
CA ILE A 54 -5.73 3.02 -2.62
C ILE A 54 -6.82 2.86 -3.68
N ILE A 55 -7.34 3.97 -4.22
CA ILE A 55 -8.35 3.95 -5.28
C ILE A 55 -7.79 3.33 -6.56
N PRO A 56 -6.71 3.86 -7.17
CA PRO A 56 -6.15 3.25 -8.37
C PRO A 56 -5.66 1.82 -8.16
N ILE A 57 -5.09 1.49 -6.99
CA ILE A 57 -4.67 0.12 -6.67
C ILE A 57 -5.86 -0.84 -6.69
N VAL A 58 -6.93 -0.52 -5.95
CA VAL A 58 -8.13 -1.36 -5.87
C VAL A 58 -8.77 -1.51 -7.25
N LEU A 59 -8.80 -0.45 -8.07
CA LEU A 59 -9.34 -0.53 -9.43
C LEU A 59 -8.52 -1.47 -10.32
N ILE A 60 -7.19 -1.37 -10.29
CA ILE A 60 -6.30 -2.25 -11.04
C ILE A 60 -6.52 -3.71 -10.64
N ASP A 61 -6.50 -4.00 -9.34
CA ASP A 61 -6.70 -5.35 -8.82
C ASP A 61 -8.06 -5.90 -9.17
N THR A 62 -9.10 -5.06 -9.10
CA THR A 62 -10.46 -5.41 -9.50
C THR A 62 -10.51 -5.85 -10.96
N LEU A 63 -9.94 -5.06 -11.87
CA LEU A 63 -9.92 -5.37 -13.29
C LEU A 63 -9.09 -6.62 -13.59
N TYR A 64 -7.95 -6.77 -12.90
CA TYR A 64 -7.07 -7.90 -13.08
C TYR A 64 -7.72 -9.22 -12.60
N LEU A 65 -8.29 -9.22 -11.39
CA LEU A 65 -9.01 -10.37 -10.82
C LEU A 65 -10.25 -10.73 -11.66
N ASN A 66 -11.01 -9.73 -12.12
CA ASN A 66 -12.17 -9.96 -12.99
C ASN A 66 -11.76 -10.70 -14.27
N ARG A 67 -10.70 -10.23 -14.94
CA ARG A 67 -10.23 -10.82 -16.21
C ARG A 67 -9.61 -12.21 -16.04
N THR A 68 -8.86 -12.44 -14.97
CA THR A 68 -8.03 -13.65 -14.83
C THR A 68 -8.72 -14.78 -14.05
N LEU A 69 -9.55 -14.45 -13.07
CA LEU A 69 -10.29 -15.43 -12.27
C LEU A 69 -11.73 -15.63 -12.76
N GLY A 70 -12.21 -14.83 -13.71
CA GLY A 70 -13.58 -14.91 -14.21
C GLY A 70 -14.64 -14.48 -13.16
N ALA A 71 -14.21 -13.81 -12.09
CA ALA A 71 -15.12 -13.30 -11.06
C ALA A 71 -15.97 -12.16 -11.62
N THR A 72 -17.22 -12.01 -11.19
CA THR A 72 -18.02 -10.83 -11.54
C THR A 72 -17.33 -9.54 -11.04
N LEU A 73 -17.52 -8.42 -11.75
CA LEU A 73 -16.86 -7.16 -11.40
C LEU A 73 -17.09 -6.74 -9.94
N ILE A 74 -18.31 -6.95 -9.42
CA ILE A 74 -18.66 -6.66 -8.02
C ILE A 74 -17.92 -7.58 -7.05
N SER A 75 -17.80 -8.88 -7.39
CA SER A 75 -17.08 -9.84 -6.54
C SER A 75 -15.57 -9.52 -6.53
N ALA A 76 -15.01 -9.25 -7.70
CA ALA A 76 -13.62 -8.84 -7.86
C ALA A 76 -13.33 -7.54 -7.08
N LEU A 77 -14.20 -6.54 -7.17
CA LEU A 77 -14.07 -5.30 -6.41
C LEU A 77 -14.07 -5.55 -4.92
N LYS A 78 -15.06 -6.30 -4.42
CA LYS A 78 -15.13 -6.61 -3.00
C LYS A 78 -13.89 -7.39 -2.55
N ASN A 79 -13.35 -8.28 -3.38
CA ASN A 79 -12.14 -9.03 -3.07
C ASN A 79 -10.94 -8.10 -2.98
N ALA A 80 -10.65 -7.36 -4.06
CA ALA A 80 -9.56 -6.38 -4.14
C ALA A 80 -9.60 -5.39 -2.98
N SER A 81 -10.79 -4.86 -2.68
CA SER A 81 -10.93 -3.85 -1.63
C SER A 81 -10.66 -4.44 -0.23
N ILE A 82 -11.17 -5.64 0.08
CA ILE A 82 -10.92 -6.27 1.38
C ILE A 82 -9.46 -6.71 1.50
N SER A 83 -8.89 -7.27 0.45
CA SER A 83 -7.51 -7.75 0.45
C SER A 83 -6.55 -6.57 0.66
N ASN A 84 -6.73 -5.46 -0.07
CA ASN A 84 -5.96 -4.24 0.10
C ASN A 84 -6.17 -3.58 1.47
N LEU A 85 -7.40 -3.60 2.01
CA LEU A 85 -7.65 -3.08 3.35
C LEU A 85 -6.88 -3.87 4.42
N VAL A 86 -6.91 -5.21 4.34
CA VAL A 86 -6.14 -6.08 5.25
C VAL A 86 -4.65 -5.83 5.10
N SER A 87 -4.15 -5.75 3.86
CA SER A 87 -2.76 -5.39 3.58
C SER A 87 -2.40 -4.04 4.20
N ALA A 88 -3.22 -3.00 3.99
CA ALA A 88 -3.00 -1.65 4.52
C ALA A 88 -2.90 -1.60 6.05
N ILE A 89 -3.83 -2.27 6.74
CA ILE A 89 -3.89 -2.31 8.21
C ILE A 89 -2.61 -2.92 8.79
N ILE A 90 -2.00 -3.89 8.10
CA ILE A 90 -0.79 -4.56 8.57
C ILE A 90 0.47 -3.82 8.10
N ILE A 91 0.54 -3.46 6.83
CA ILE A 91 1.73 -2.94 6.18
C ILE A 91 2.03 -1.51 6.61
N VAL A 92 1.04 -0.62 6.67
CA VAL A 92 1.29 0.80 6.93
C VAL A 92 1.83 1.03 8.35
N PRO A 93 1.32 0.39 9.41
CA PRO A 93 1.89 0.53 10.75
C PRO A 93 3.22 -0.20 10.95
N MET A 94 3.51 -1.22 10.14
CA MET A 94 4.63 -2.13 10.37
C MET A 94 5.99 -1.44 10.47
N PRO A 95 6.38 -0.50 9.59
CA PRO A 95 7.66 0.18 9.73
C PRO A 95 7.79 0.93 11.05
N PHE A 96 6.74 1.61 11.50
CA PHE A 96 6.73 2.31 12.79
C PHE A 96 6.79 1.35 13.95
N PHE A 97 6.10 0.22 13.86
CA PHE A 97 6.18 -0.82 14.87
C PHE A 97 7.58 -1.43 14.95
N ILE A 98 8.26 -1.64 13.81
CA ILE A 98 9.65 -2.10 13.79
C ILE A 98 10.56 -1.05 14.45
N VAL A 99 10.45 0.23 14.08
CA VAL A 99 11.26 1.29 14.72
C VAL A 99 10.95 1.37 16.22
N TYR A 100 9.68 1.25 16.63
CA TYR A 100 9.27 1.17 18.03
C TYR A 100 9.95 0.01 18.79
N LEU A 101 9.93 -1.20 18.24
CA LEU A 101 10.60 -2.36 18.85
C LEU A 101 12.13 -2.21 18.91
N MET A 102 12.70 -1.36 18.05
CA MET A 102 14.13 -1.12 17.97
C MET A 102 14.58 0.12 18.74
N HIS A 103 13.69 0.75 19.51
CA HIS A 103 14.06 1.86 20.40
C HIS A 103 15.16 1.44 21.37
N GLY A 104 16.33 2.04 21.22
CA GLY A 104 17.57 1.70 21.92
C GLY A 104 18.73 1.33 20.99
N ASN A 105 18.48 1.05 19.71
CA ASN A 105 19.51 0.80 18.70
C ASN A 105 19.48 1.88 17.59
N ILE A 106 20.20 2.97 17.85
CA ILE A 106 20.24 4.20 17.04
C ILE A 106 20.58 3.89 15.57
N ALA A 107 21.54 2.99 15.32
CA ALA A 107 21.97 2.65 13.96
C ALA A 107 20.86 1.96 13.15
N VAL A 108 20.01 1.15 13.80
CA VAL A 108 18.94 0.46 13.10
C VAL A 108 17.70 1.34 12.95
N SER A 109 17.40 2.19 13.94
CA SER A 109 16.36 3.21 13.78
C SER A 109 16.71 4.19 12.65
N GLU A 110 17.96 4.63 12.54
CA GLU A 110 18.41 5.51 11.45
C GLU A 110 18.39 4.80 10.09
N TYR A 111 18.77 3.52 10.02
CA TYR A 111 18.68 2.75 8.78
C TYR A 111 17.24 2.55 8.31
N LEU A 112 16.31 2.22 9.22
CA LEU A 112 14.88 2.10 8.93
C LEU A 112 14.25 3.45 8.60
N LEU A 113 14.61 4.51 9.32
CA LEU A 113 14.22 5.87 9.01
C LEU A 113 14.78 6.30 7.64
N GLY A 114 16.00 5.89 7.26
CA GLY A 114 16.55 6.16 5.92
C GLY A 114 15.83 5.38 4.81
N TRP A 115 15.37 4.16 5.10
CA TRP A 115 14.52 3.37 4.22
C TRP A 115 13.12 3.97 4.05
N LEU A 116 12.57 4.61 5.09
CA LEU A 116 11.24 5.23 5.09
C LEU A 116 11.25 6.67 4.57
N ALA A 117 12.20 7.49 5.03
CA ALA A 117 12.24 8.93 4.81
C ALA A 117 12.61 9.32 3.38
N PHE A 118 12.90 8.35 2.50
CA PHE A 118 13.19 8.65 1.10
C PHE A 118 14.24 9.75 0.97
N SER A 119 15.27 9.74 1.84
CA SER A 119 16.22 10.86 1.90
C SER A 119 16.97 10.88 0.57
N PRO A 120 16.72 11.86 -0.32
CA PRO A 120 17.48 11.95 -1.55
C PRO A 120 18.91 12.23 -1.10
N SER A 121 19.83 11.30 -1.38
CA SER A 121 21.25 11.66 -1.29
C SER A 121 21.47 12.91 -2.14
N GLU A 122 22.47 13.71 -1.78
CA GLU A 122 22.76 14.99 -2.46
C GLU A 122 22.83 14.84 -4.00
N ASP A 123 23.14 13.65 -4.49
CA ASP A 123 22.96 13.23 -5.88
C ASP A 123 21.50 12.92 -6.22
N LYS A 124 20.73 13.97 -6.50
CA LYS A 124 19.31 13.95 -6.94
C LYS A 124 19.09 13.33 -8.34
N THR A 125 19.82 12.26 -8.67
CA THR A 125 19.70 11.60 -9.97
C THR A 125 18.40 10.81 -10.01
N LEU A 126 17.60 11.00 -11.07
CA LEU A 126 16.36 10.25 -11.30
C LEU A 126 16.52 8.74 -11.10
N LEU A 127 17.65 8.19 -11.54
CA LEU A 127 17.96 6.77 -11.42
C LEU A 127 18.04 6.31 -9.95
N MET A 128 18.61 7.13 -9.07
CA MET A 128 18.73 6.80 -7.65
C MET A 128 17.35 6.85 -6.96
N ILE A 129 16.55 7.87 -7.27
CA ILE A 129 15.16 7.99 -6.80
C ILE A 129 14.35 6.74 -7.16
N LEU A 130 14.45 6.29 -8.41
CA LEU A 130 13.76 5.08 -8.87
C LEU A 130 14.29 3.82 -8.16
N LYS A 131 15.62 3.66 -8.07
CA LYS A 131 16.23 2.51 -7.38
C LYS A 131 15.77 2.40 -5.92
N THR A 132 15.80 3.51 -5.19
CA THR A 132 15.36 3.56 -3.79
C THR A 132 13.86 3.28 -3.68
N SER A 133 13.05 3.80 -4.61
CA SER A 133 11.62 3.49 -4.64
C SER A 133 11.34 2.01 -4.82
N PHE A 134 11.97 1.38 -5.81
CA PHE A 134 11.78 -0.04 -6.06
C PHE A 134 12.28 -0.88 -4.88
N ALA A 135 13.44 -0.55 -4.32
CA ALA A 135 14.01 -1.27 -3.19
C ALA A 135 13.08 -1.21 -1.96
N SER A 136 12.50 -0.05 -1.65
CA SER A 136 11.61 0.11 -0.50
C SER A 136 10.29 -0.66 -0.65
N GLN A 137 9.80 -0.88 -1.88
CA GLN A 137 8.58 -1.66 -2.11
C GLN A 137 8.74 -3.18 -1.92
N ILE A 138 9.96 -3.72 -2.03
CA ILE A 138 10.20 -5.17 -2.01
C ILE A 138 9.62 -5.88 -0.77
N PRO A 139 9.91 -5.48 0.48
CA PRO A 139 9.36 -6.18 1.64
C PRO A 139 7.84 -6.07 1.72
N PHE A 140 7.29 -4.89 1.39
CA PHE A 140 5.85 -4.66 1.40
C PHE A 140 5.12 -5.51 0.38
N PHE A 141 5.69 -5.67 -0.82
CA PHE A 141 5.17 -6.55 -1.86
C PHE A 141 5.01 -7.99 -1.36
N PHE A 142 6.04 -8.56 -0.71
CA PHE A 142 5.96 -9.94 -0.23
C PHE A 142 4.89 -10.13 0.83
N ILE A 143 4.73 -9.15 1.73
CA ILE A 143 3.73 -9.21 2.80
C ILE A 143 2.33 -9.05 2.22
N ALA A 144 2.11 -8.04 1.37
CA ALA A 144 0.84 -7.82 0.68
C ALA A 144 0.42 -9.05 -0.12
N TRP A 145 1.31 -9.57 -0.98
CA TRP A 145 1.05 -10.75 -1.78
C TRP A 145 0.58 -11.93 -0.94
N ARG A 146 1.24 -12.21 0.20
CA ARG A 146 0.86 -13.33 1.08
C ARG A 146 -0.49 -13.12 1.75
N LEU A 147 -0.75 -11.93 2.28
CA LEU A 147 -2.02 -11.58 2.93
C LEU A 147 -3.18 -11.65 1.93
N GLU A 148 -2.99 -11.11 0.73
CA GLU A 148 -4.03 -11.07 -0.28
C GLU A 148 -4.32 -12.42 -0.90
N VAL A 149 -3.29 -13.28 -1.05
CA VAL A 149 -3.50 -14.69 -1.44
C VAL A 149 -4.34 -15.40 -0.37
N PHE A 150 -4.06 -15.18 0.91
CA PHE A 150 -4.84 -15.77 2.00
C PHE A 150 -6.31 -15.32 1.95
N VAL A 151 -6.56 -14.02 1.84
CA VAL A 151 -7.93 -13.46 1.73
C VAL A 151 -8.64 -13.99 0.49
N THR A 152 -7.97 -13.98 -0.66
CA THR A 152 -8.56 -14.39 -1.94
C THR A 152 -8.87 -15.89 -1.96
N LYS A 153 -7.99 -16.75 -1.41
CA LYS A 153 -8.26 -18.18 -1.25
C LYS A 153 -9.50 -18.44 -0.41
N LYS A 154 -9.66 -17.73 0.70
CA LYS A 154 -10.83 -17.88 1.58
C LYS A 154 -12.14 -17.53 0.87
N ARG A 155 -12.10 -16.57 -0.06
CA ARG A 155 -13.28 -16.08 -0.81
C ARG A 155 -13.57 -16.84 -2.10
N HIS A 156 -12.55 -17.45 -2.67
CA HIS A 156 -12.63 -18.23 -3.91
C HIS A 156 -12.19 -19.67 -3.66
N ALA A 157 -12.76 -20.32 -2.65
CA ALA A 157 -12.38 -21.66 -2.21
C ALA A 157 -12.52 -22.75 -3.30
N THR A 158 -13.30 -22.49 -4.35
CA THR A 158 -13.51 -23.40 -5.48
C THR A 158 -12.46 -23.29 -6.58
N LEU A 159 -11.61 -22.25 -6.55
CA LEU A 159 -10.54 -22.05 -7.54
C LEU A 159 -9.24 -22.72 -7.10
N GLU A 160 -8.44 -23.13 -8.09
CA GLU A 160 -7.15 -23.75 -7.82
C GLU A 160 -6.19 -22.77 -7.09
N PRO A 161 -5.55 -23.18 -5.99
CA PRO A 161 -4.66 -22.33 -5.21
C PRO A 161 -3.50 -21.73 -5.99
N THR A 162 -2.98 -22.45 -6.99
CA THR A 162 -1.88 -22.04 -7.88
C THR A 162 -2.30 -20.87 -8.78
N LYS A 163 -3.52 -20.95 -9.34
CA LYS A 163 -4.13 -19.89 -10.16
C LYS A 163 -4.36 -18.62 -9.36
N ILE A 164 -4.89 -18.74 -8.13
CA ILE A 164 -5.05 -17.59 -7.22
C ILE A 164 -3.69 -16.96 -6.92
N ASN A 165 -2.70 -17.79 -6.60
CA ASN A 165 -1.37 -17.31 -6.25
C ASN A 165 -0.72 -16.50 -7.38
N GLY A 166 -0.71 -17.06 -8.59
CA GLY A 166 -0.17 -16.36 -9.77
C GLY A 166 -0.93 -15.09 -10.11
N CYS A 167 -2.25 -15.11 -9.99
CA CYS A 167 -3.09 -13.94 -10.22
C CYS A 167 -2.77 -12.80 -9.24
N VAL A 168 -2.84 -13.06 -7.94
CA VAL A 168 -2.61 -12.05 -6.90
C VAL A 168 -1.17 -11.53 -6.95
N ARG A 169 -0.19 -12.41 -7.20
CA ARG A 169 1.21 -12.01 -7.39
C ARG A 169 1.36 -11.00 -8.52
N ASN A 170 0.78 -11.29 -9.68
CA ASN A 170 0.91 -10.42 -10.85
C ASN A 170 0.17 -9.09 -10.69
N ALA A 171 -0.99 -9.10 -10.01
CA ALA A 171 -1.72 -7.88 -9.65
C ALA A 171 -0.85 -7.00 -8.73
N ASN A 172 -0.29 -7.57 -7.66
CA ASN A 172 0.63 -6.88 -6.75
C ASN A 172 1.89 -6.38 -7.47
N LEU A 173 2.49 -7.17 -8.37
CA LEU A 173 3.65 -6.72 -9.14
C LEU A 173 3.31 -5.48 -9.96
N LEU A 174 2.12 -5.42 -10.56
CA LEU A 174 1.69 -4.26 -11.33
C LEU A 174 1.50 -3.04 -10.42
N THR A 175 0.79 -3.17 -9.31
CA THR A 175 0.46 -2.05 -8.42
C THR A 175 1.68 -1.52 -7.69
N PHE A 176 2.55 -2.38 -7.15
CA PHE A 176 3.81 -1.97 -6.51
C PHE A 176 4.81 -1.39 -7.51
N SER A 177 4.88 -1.90 -8.75
CA SER A 177 5.72 -1.30 -9.79
C SER A 177 5.21 0.09 -10.17
N LEU A 178 3.90 0.26 -10.31
CA LEU A 178 3.29 1.56 -10.59
C LEU A 178 3.51 2.54 -9.43
N GLN A 179 3.37 2.10 -8.18
CA GLN A 179 3.71 2.93 -7.02
C GLN A 179 5.18 3.34 -7.05
N ALA A 180 6.10 2.40 -7.24
CA ALA A 180 7.54 2.68 -7.30
C ALA A 180 7.91 3.65 -8.43
N LEU A 181 7.19 3.59 -9.56
CA LEU A 181 7.40 4.49 -10.69
C LEU A 181 6.75 5.86 -10.49
N VAL A 182 5.56 5.95 -9.90
CA VAL A 182 4.74 7.16 -9.92
C VAL A 182 4.89 7.98 -8.64
N TRP A 183 5.00 7.33 -7.48
CA TRP A 183 5.07 8.02 -6.19
C TRP A 183 6.26 8.96 -6.02
N PRO A 184 7.48 8.62 -6.46
CA PRO A 184 8.60 9.54 -6.31
C PRO A 184 8.38 10.86 -7.05
N PHE A 185 7.53 10.88 -8.09
CA PHE A 185 7.19 12.09 -8.84
C PHE A 185 5.96 12.82 -8.31
N LEU A 186 4.94 12.08 -7.85
CA LEU A 186 3.73 12.72 -7.31
C LEU A 186 3.96 13.30 -5.92
N PHE A 187 4.77 12.64 -5.09
CA PHE A 187 4.95 12.99 -3.69
C PHE A 187 6.38 13.45 -3.38
N GLY A 188 7.39 12.96 -4.10
CA GLY A 188 8.76 13.46 -3.94
C GLY A 188 8.89 14.95 -4.29
N THR A 189 8.11 15.47 -5.23
CA THR A 189 8.10 16.90 -5.56
C THR A 189 7.40 17.78 -4.52
N MET A 190 6.57 17.22 -3.63
CA MET A 190 5.96 17.99 -2.54
C MET A 190 6.98 18.37 -1.45
N PHE A 191 8.16 17.73 -1.44
CA PHE A 191 9.19 17.92 -0.41
C PHE A 191 10.51 18.47 -0.95
N ILE A 192 10.65 18.69 -2.27
CA ILE A 192 11.83 19.36 -2.87
C ILE A 192 11.76 20.89 -2.69
N GLY A 193 10.67 21.42 -2.12
CA GLY A 193 10.42 22.86 -1.92
C GLY A 193 10.53 23.36 -0.47
N VAL A 194 11.15 22.62 0.45
CA VAL A 194 11.48 23.08 1.82
C VAL A 194 12.99 23.08 1.99
#